data_AF-A0A7T3FYV1-F1
#
_entry.id   AF-A0A7T3FYV1-F1
#
_cell.length_a   1.000
_cell.length_b   1.000
_cell.length_c   1.000
_cell.angle_alpha   90.00
_cell.angle_beta   90.00
_cell.angle_gamma   90.00
#
_symmetry.space_group_name_H-M   'P 1'
#
loop_
_entity.id
_entity.type
_entity.pdbx_description
1 polymer ?
#
loop_
_entity_poly.entity_id
_entity_poly.type
_entity_poly.pdbx_seq_one_letter_code
_entity_poly.pdbx_strand_id
1 'polypeptide(L)' 'MALPSYSEYWNEIEPGLLILVGFVLFVFPEPATSALGAGLLLFGASWWFYEWER' A
#
# COMPACT_ATOMS: atom_id res chain seq x y z
N MET A 1 -16.54 -21.90 -8.93
CA MET A 1 -15.74 -20.82 -8.30
C MET A 1 -16.70 -19.68 -8.02
N ALA A 2 -16.84 -19.26 -6.76
CA ALA A 2 -17.65 -18.08 -6.43
C ALA A 2 -16.93 -16.83 -6.96
N LEU A 3 -17.67 -15.86 -7.49
CA LEU A 3 -17.08 -14.59 -7.88
C LEU A 3 -16.69 -13.82 -6.62
N PRO A 4 -15.48 -13.23 -6.54
CA PRO A 4 -15.10 -12.41 -5.40
C PRO A 4 -16.08 -11.25 -5.26
N SER A 5 -16.43 -10.96 -4.02
CA SER A 5 -17.20 -9.78 -3.65
C SER A 5 -16.40 -8.52 -3.95
N TYR A 6 -17.08 -7.40 -4.19
CA TYR A 6 -16.43 -6.10 -4.38
C TYR A 6 -15.51 -5.73 -3.20
N SER A 7 -15.85 -6.16 -1.98
CA SER A 7 -15.02 -5.98 -0.79
C SER A 7 -13.69 -6.75 -0.86
N GLU A 8 -13.70 -7.99 -1.34
CA GLU A 8 -12.47 -8.78 -1.50
C GLU A 8 -11.55 -8.15 -2.55
N TYR A 9 -12.14 -7.64 -3.65
CA TYR A 9 -11.37 -6.99 -4.71
C TYR A 9 -10.68 -5.70 -4.24
N TRP A 10 -11.34 -4.91 -3.38
CA TRP A 10 -10.75 -3.71 -2.81
C TRP A 10 -9.65 -4.02 -1.79
N ASN A 11 -9.87 -4.99 -0.91
CA ASN A 11 -8.88 -5.42 0.08
C ASN A 11 -7.54 -5.86 -0.57
N GLU A 12 -7.58 -6.48 -1.75
CA GLU A 12 -6.37 -6.89 -2.48
C GLU A 12 -5.57 -5.72 -3.06
N ILE A 13 -6.24 -4.61 -3.43
CA ILE A 13 -5.61 -3.49 -4.16
C ILE A 13 -5.07 -2.41 -3.20
N GLU A 14 -5.73 -2.21 -2.06
CA GLU A 14 -5.40 -1.18 -1.06
C GLU A 14 -3.91 -1.15 -0.65
N PRO A 15 -3.29 -2.27 -0.22
CA PRO A 15 -1.88 -2.26 0.16
C PRO A 15 -0.95 -1.91 -1.02
N GLY A 16 -1.26 -2.40 -2.22
CA GLY A 16 -0.49 -2.08 -3.43
C GLY A 16 -0.54 -0.61 -3.80
N LEU A 17 -1.71 0.03 -3.66
CA LEU A 17 -1.89 1.45 -3.92
C LEU A 17 -1.07 2.31 -2.92
N LEU A 18 -1.07 1.94 -1.64
CA LEU A 18 -0.27 2.62 -0.61
C LEU A 18 1.23 2.54 -0.88
N ILE A 19 1.71 1.36 -1.29
CA ILE A 19 3.11 1.16 -1.68
C ILE A 19 3.45 2.04 -2.90
N LEU A 20 2.60 2.07 -3.92
CA LEU A 20 2.81 2.89 -5.12
C LEU A 20 2.90 4.38 -4.79
N VAL A 21 1.94 4.89 -4.00
CA VAL A 21 1.92 6.31 -3.60
C VAL A 21 3.13 6.64 -2.72
N GLY A 22 3.46 5.77 -1.77
CA GLY A 22 4.64 5.93 -0.92
C GLY A 22 5.94 5.97 -1.74
N PHE A 23 6.06 5.10 -2.75
CA PHE A 23 7.20 5.06 -3.66
C PHE A 23 7.37 6.37 -4.43
N VAL A 24 6.28 6.90 -5.02
CA VAL A 24 6.32 8.16 -5.76
C VAL A 24 6.74 9.32 -4.85
N LEU A 25 6.17 9.41 -3.65
CA LEU A 25 6.50 10.47 -2.69
C LEU A 25 7.94 10.37 -2.17
N PHE A 26 8.47 9.15 -2.04
CA PHE A 26 9.84 8.93 -1.62
C PHE A 26 10.87 9.30 -2.72
N VAL A 27 10.57 8.95 -3.98
CA VAL A 27 11.50 9.10 -5.13
C VAL A 27 11.58 10.54 -5.67
N PHE A 28 10.53 11.35 -5.54
CA PHE A 28 10.51 12.75 -6.00
C PHE A 28 10.41 13.72 -4.80
N PRO A 29 11.51 13.97 -4.05
CA PRO A 29 11.38 14.49 -2.69
C PRO A 29 11.35 16.02 -2.60
N GLU A 30 10.39 16.53 -1.84
CA GLU A 30 10.65 17.55 -0.80
C GLU A 30 10.88 16.82 0.55
N PRO A 31 11.64 17.38 1.51
CA PRO A 31 12.04 16.65 2.71
C PRO A 31 10.88 16.05 3.53
N ALA A 32 9.77 16.78 3.66
CA ALA A 32 8.60 16.32 4.42
C ALA A 32 7.79 15.24 3.68
N THR A 33 7.61 15.38 2.36
CA THR A 33 6.89 14.41 1.53
C THR A 33 7.66 13.11 1.38
N SER A 34 8.99 13.14 1.37
CA SER A 34 9.82 11.93 1.36
C SER A 34 9.66 11.11 2.65
N ALA A 35 9.61 11.77 3.81
CA ALA A 35 9.35 11.10 5.10
C ALA A 35 7.94 10.46 5.13
N LEU A 36 6.93 11.17 4.62
CA LEU A 36 5.59 10.61 4.43
C LEU A 36 5.61 9.40 3.48
N GLY A 37 6.34 9.50 2.37
CA GLY A 37 6.51 8.41 1.40
C GLY A 37 7.13 7.16 2.01
N ALA A 38 8.20 7.32 2.81
CA ALA A 38 8.80 6.23 3.55
C ALA A 38 7.82 5.59 4.55
N GLY A 39 7.01 6.41 5.25
CA GLY A 39 5.96 5.92 6.14
C GLY A 39 4.88 5.11 5.41
N LEU A 40 4.42 5.60 4.25
CA LEU A 40 3.43 4.90 3.42
C LEU A 40 3.97 3.60 2.83
N LEU A 41 5.24 3.57 2.43
CA LEU A 41 5.92 2.35 1.98
C LEU A 41 5.97 1.30 3.08
N LEU A 42 6.41 1.69 4.29
CA LEU A 42 6.49 0.78 5.43
C LEU A 42 5.10 0.28 5.83
N PHE A 43 4.11 1.16 5.84
CA PHE A 43 2.74 0.81 6.18
C PHE A 43 2.11 -0.13 5.15
N GLY A 44 2.19 0.21 3.87
CA GLY A 44 1.67 -0.63 2.79
C GLY A 44 2.37 -2.00 2.73
N ALA A 45 3.68 -2.06 2.97
CA ALA A 45 4.40 -3.34 3.05
C ALA A 45 3.99 -4.18 4.28
N SER A 46 3.78 -3.53 5.43
CA SER A 46 3.33 -4.22 6.65
C SER A 46 1.89 -4.74 6.50
N TRP A 47 1.01 -3.94 5.88
CA TRP A 47 -0.34 -4.36 5.51
C TRP A 47 -0.26 -5.53 4.54
N TRP A 48 0.45 -5.41 3.42
CA TRP A 48 0.57 -6.51 2.46
C TRP A 48 1.06 -7.82 3.08
N PHE A 49 1.99 -7.73 4.05
CA PHE A 49 2.46 -8.89 4.80
C PHE A 49 1.38 -9.50 5.72
N TYR A 50 0.59 -8.67 6.42
CA TYR A 50 -0.53 -9.13 7.24
C TYR A 50 -1.57 -9.90 6.40
N GLU A 51 -1.83 -9.44 5.18
CA GLU A 51 -2.83 -10.04 4.28
C GLU A 51 -2.39 -11.40 3.75
N TRP A 52 -1.09 -11.69 3.74
CA TRP A 52 -0.59 -13.01 3.39
C TRP A 52 -1.07 -14.09 4.39
N GLU A 53 -1.21 -13.74 5.67
CA GLU A 53 -1.64 -14.67 6.74
C GLU A 53 -3.16 -14.76 6.96
N ARG A 54 -3.96 -13.95 6.25
CA ARG A 54 -5.43 -13.91 6.37
C ARG A 54 -6.14 -14.80 5.35
#